data_AF-A0A1A2ULE7-F1
#
_entry.id   AF-A0A1A2ULE7-F1
#
_cell.length_a   1.000
_cell.length_b   1.000
_cell.length_c   1.000
_cell.angle_alpha   90.00
_cell.angle_beta   90.00
_cell.angle_gamma   90.00
#
_symmetry.space_group_name_H-M   'P 1'
#
loop_
_entity.id
_entity.type
_entity.pdbx_description
1 polymer ?
#
loop_
_entity_poly.entity_id
_entity_poly.type
_entity_poly.pdbx_seq_one_letter_code
_entity_poly.pdbx_strand_id
1 'polypeptide(L)' 'MKITTGAHGDALGPSSPAYENLVCGRPKPANVAAVWGLTRGWIADMFRGTLTPDFYPGGSYYTELLTDGTISTLP' A
#
# COMPACT_ATOMS: atom_id res chain seq x y z
N MET A 1 2.00 -9.54 13.45
CA MET A 1 2.97 -9.34 14.55
C MET A 1 2.58 -8.06 15.29
N LYS A 2 2.48 -8.08 16.63
CA LYS A 2 2.18 -6.89 17.43
C LYS A 2 3.41 -6.54 18.26
N ILE A 3 4.01 -5.37 18.00
CA ILE A 3 5.07 -4.80 18.84
C ILE A 3 4.41 -3.77 19.75
N THR A 4 4.52 -3.94 21.07
CA THR A 4 3.84 -3.09 22.06
C THR A 4 4.59 -1.79 22.38
N THR A 5 5.85 -1.68 21.93
CA THR A 5 6.74 -0.53 22.18
C THR A 5 7.32 0.09 20.90
N GLY A 6 6.93 -0.42 19.73
CA GLY A 6 7.47 0.01 18.43
C GLY A 6 6.55 0.98 17.72
N ALA A 7 7.12 1.78 16.82
CA ALA A 7 6.37 2.57 15.85
C ALA A 7 6.36 1.88 14.49
N HIS A 8 5.23 1.92 13.79
CA HIS A 8 5.15 1.57 12.37
C HIS A 8 5.28 2.83 11.51
N GLY A 9 5.88 2.69 10.33
CA GLY A 9 5.94 3.71 9.30
C GLY A 9 5.14 3.30 8.08
N ASP A 10 4.31 4.19 7.56
CA ASP A 10 3.55 3.96 6.33
C ASP A 10 4.47 4.10 5.11
N ALA A 11 4.09 3.51 3.97
CA ALA A 11 4.84 3.65 2.71
C ALA A 11 4.62 5.04 2.06
N LEU A 12 4.93 6.11 2.79
CA LEU A 12 4.68 7.51 2.41
C LEU A 12 5.70 8.04 1.38
N GLY A 13 6.81 7.31 1.17
CA GLY A 13 7.83 7.68 0.20
C GLY A 13 8.47 9.04 0.54
N PRO A 14 8.48 10.03 -0.38
CA PRO A 14 9.05 11.35 -0.12
C PRO A 14 8.41 12.11 1.05
N SER A 15 7.17 11.77 1.42
CA SER A 15 6.46 12.39 2.54
C SER A 15 6.83 11.81 3.90
N SER A 16 7.62 10.72 3.95
CA SER A 16 8.08 10.15 5.23
C SER A 16 9.02 11.14 5.95
N PRO A 17 8.75 11.50 7.22
CA PRO A 17 9.63 12.36 8.00
C PRO A 17 11.03 11.75 8.15
N ALA A 18 12.04 12.62 8.33
CA ALA A 18 13.44 12.21 8.34
C ALA A 18 13.76 11.18 9.44
N TYR A 19 13.15 11.31 10.62
CA TYR A 19 13.38 10.38 11.73
C TYR A 19 12.84 8.98 11.42
N GLU A 20 11.71 8.85 10.71
CA GLU A 20 11.12 7.57 10.33
C GLU A 20 12.01 6.85 9.31
N ASN A 21 12.48 7.57 8.28
CA ASN A 21 13.43 7.03 7.32
C ASN A 21 14.74 6.57 7.98
N LEU A 22 15.17 7.24 9.04
CA LEU A 22 16.38 6.90 9.78
C LEU A 22 16.21 5.62 10.60
N VAL A 23 15.09 5.46 11.30
CA VAL A 23 14.89 4.35 12.26
C VAL A 23 14.19 3.13 11.65
N CYS A 24 13.35 3.32 10.62
CA CYS A 24 12.59 2.27 9.95
C CYS A 24 13.13 1.93 8.55
N GLY A 25 14.02 2.75 8.00
CA GLY A 25 14.45 2.67 6.61
C GLY A 25 13.47 3.32 5.63
N ARG A 26 13.89 3.46 4.37
CA ARG A 26 13.04 4.01 3.31
C ARG A 26 12.18 2.90 2.70
N PRO A 27 10.86 3.12 2.50
CA PRO A 27 10.03 2.17 1.79
C PRO A 27 10.53 2.00 0.35
N LYS A 28 10.44 0.78 -0.17
CA LYS A 28 10.79 0.48 -1.57
C LYS A 28 9.85 1.27 -2.50
N PRO A 29 10.36 1.82 -3.63
CA PRO A 29 9.53 2.56 -4.58
C PRO A 29 8.29 1.78 -5.06
N ALA A 30 8.41 0.46 -5.28
CA ALA A 30 7.30 -0.40 -5.67
C ALA A 30 6.17 -0.44 -4.62
N ASN A 31 6.52 -0.52 -3.33
CA ASN A 31 5.53 -0.53 -2.23
C ASN A 31 4.80 0.81 -2.14
N VAL A 32 5.53 1.92 -2.32
CA VAL A 32 4.94 3.27 -2.38
C VAL A 32 3.97 3.33 -3.56
N ALA A 33 4.39 2.92 -4.76
CA ALA A 33 3.54 2.92 -5.94
C ALA A 33 2.27 2.07 -5.76
N ALA A 34 2.39 0.88 -5.17
CA ALA A 34 1.27 0.00 -4.87
C ALA A 34 0.24 0.67 -3.94
N VAL A 35 0.69 1.21 -2.80
CA VAL A 35 -0.18 1.91 -1.83
C VAL A 35 -0.88 3.10 -2.49
N TRP A 36 -0.14 3.91 -3.25
CA TRP A 36 -0.72 5.06 -3.95
C TRP A 36 -1.73 4.66 -5.03
N GLY A 37 -1.45 3.62 -5.82
CA GLY A 37 -2.35 3.13 -6.87
C GLY A 37 -3.67 2.60 -6.28
N LEU A 38 -3.57 1.67 -5.33
CA LEU A 38 -4.73 1.08 -4.66
C LEU A 38 -5.57 2.13 -3.92
N THR A 39 -4.92 2.98 -3.10
CA THR A 39 -5.63 3.95 -2.26
C THR A 39 -6.33 5.03 -3.09
N ARG A 40 -5.70 5.52 -4.16
CA ARG A 40 -6.36 6.47 -5.07
C ARG A 40 -7.56 5.83 -5.76
N GLY A 41 -7.44 4.58 -6.19
CA GLY A 41 -8.53 3.80 -6.76
C GLY A 41 -9.71 3.68 -5.79
N TRP A 42 -9.44 3.22 -4.57
CA TRP A 42 -10.47 3.05 -3.54
C TRP A 42 -11.15 4.36 -3.14
N ILE A 43 -10.40 5.46 -3.01
CA ILE A 43 -10.98 6.77 -2.70
C ILE A 43 -11.88 7.25 -3.86
N ALA A 44 -11.44 7.08 -5.11
CA ALA A 44 -12.25 7.44 -6.27
C ALA A 44 -13.54 6.61 -6.33
N ASP A 45 -13.45 5.31 -6.09
CA ASP A 45 -14.59 4.39 -6.00
C ASP A 45 -15.55 4.75 -4.87
N MET A 46 -15.03 5.12 -3.70
CA MET A 46 -15.83 5.61 -2.57
C MET A 46 -16.66 6.84 -2.93
N PHE A 47 -16.07 7.84 -3.58
CA PHE A 47 -16.79 9.05 -3.99
C PHE A 47 -17.83 8.77 -5.10
N ARG A 48 -17.60 7.76 -5.93
CA ARG A 48 -18.49 7.40 -7.05
C ARG A 48 -19.53 6.34 -6.68
N GLY A 49 -19.39 5.67 -5.54
CA GLY A 49 -20.20 4.51 -5.18
C GLY A 49 -19.97 3.32 -6.12
N THR A 50 -18.75 3.17 -6.66
CA THR A 50 -18.38 2.11 -7.61
C THR A 50 -17.37 1.15 -7.00
N LEU A 51 -17.13 0.02 -7.69
CA LEU A 51 -16.01 -0.88 -7.43
C LEU A 51 -15.33 -1.17 -8.77
N THR A 52 -14.16 -0.60 -8.99
CA THR A 52 -13.35 -0.83 -10.18
C THR A 52 -12.54 -2.12 -10.00
N PRO A 53 -12.82 -3.21 -10.76
CA PRO A 53 -12.28 -4.54 -10.46
C PRO A 53 -10.77 -4.61 -10.26
N ASP A 54 -9.99 -3.82 -11.01
CA ASP A 54 -8.53 -3.82 -10.96
C ASP A 54 -7.93 -3.52 -9.57
N PHE A 55 -8.63 -2.77 -8.71
CA PHE A 55 -8.14 -2.42 -7.37
C PHE A 55 -8.53 -3.43 -6.28
N TYR A 56 -9.21 -4.52 -6.62
CA TYR A 56 -9.76 -5.51 -5.69
C TYR A 56 -9.28 -6.93 -6.03
N PRO A 57 -9.41 -7.90 -5.10
CA PRO A 57 -9.03 -9.29 -5.36
C PRO A 57 -9.63 -9.85 -6.65
N GLY A 58 -8.79 -10.44 -7.49
CA GLY A 58 -9.15 -10.96 -8.82
C GLY A 58 -9.03 -9.94 -9.97
N GLY A 59 -8.84 -8.65 -9.67
CA GLY A 59 -8.51 -7.61 -10.64
C GLY A 59 -7.10 -7.73 -11.21
N SER A 60 -6.85 -7.16 -12.40
CA SER A 60 -5.57 -7.32 -13.10
C SER A 60 -4.41 -6.70 -12.31
N TYR A 61 -4.53 -5.43 -11.92
CA TYR A 61 -3.53 -4.72 -11.13
C TYR A 61 -3.30 -5.35 -9.76
N TYR A 62 -4.37 -5.73 -9.06
CA TYR A 62 -4.26 -6.46 -7.79
C TYR A 62 -3.52 -7.79 -7.94
N THR A 63 -3.80 -8.54 -9.01
CA THR A 63 -3.19 -9.85 -9.29
C THR A 63 -1.72 -9.71 -9.67
N GLU A 64 -1.34 -8.67 -10.41
CA GLU A 64 0.06 -8.35 -10.70
C GLU A 64 0.83 -8.07 -9.41
N LEU A 65 0.30 -7.20 -8.53
CA LEU A 65 0.91 -6.92 -7.23
C LEU A 65 1.04 -8.16 -6.34
N LEU A 66 0.07 -9.09 -6.39
CA LEU A 66 0.15 -10.37 -5.69
C LEU A 66 1.23 -11.27 -6.29
N THR A 67 1.26 -11.39 -7.61
CA THR A 67 2.20 -12.27 -8.34
C THR A 67 3.64 -11.81 -8.11
N ASP A 68 3.87 -10.50 -8.09
CA ASP A 68 5.16 -9.89 -7.80
C ASP A 68 5.56 -9.99 -6.31
N GLY A 69 4.68 -10.46 -5.44
CA GLY A 69 4.89 -10.52 -3.99
C GLY A 69 4.95 -9.14 -3.33
N THR A 70 4.43 -8.10 -3.99
CA THR A 70 4.35 -6.73 -3.44
C THR A 70 3.26 -6.63 -2.37
N ILE A 71 2.16 -7.38 -2.53
CA ILE A 71 1.09 -7.49 -1.54
C ILE A 71 0.80 -8.95 -1.19
N SER A 72 0.09 -9.17 -0.08
CA SER A 72 -0.49 -10.46 0.29
C SER A 72 -1.93 -10.26 0.75
N THR A 73 -2.82 -11.18 0.39
CA THR A 73 -4.19 -11.23 0.94
C THR A 73 -4.16 -11.85 2.33
N LEU A 74 -4.95 -11.30 3.26
CA LEU A 74 -5.21 -11.96 4.54
C LEU A 74 -6.06 -13.23 4.30
N PRO A 75 -5.83 -14.31 5.06
CA PRO A 75 -6.67 -15.51 5.03
C PRO A 75 -8.07 -15.25 5.58
#